data_AF-A0A136KU74-F1
#
_entry.id   AF-A0A136KU74-F1
#
_cell.length_a   1.000
_cell.length_b   1.000
_cell.length_c   1.000
_cell.angle_alpha   90.00
_cell.angle_beta   90.00
_cell.angle_gamma   90.00
#
_symmetry.space_group_name_H-M   'P 1'
#
loop_
_entity.id
_entity.type
_entity.pdbx_description
1 polymer ?
#
loop_
_entity_poly.entity_id
_entity_poly.type
_entity_poly.pdbx_seq_one_letter_code
_entity_poly.pdbx_strand_id
1 'polypeptide(L)'
;MKLFKGKLALQQRVLPSYRVPFFDLLASHCENGMTLFAGQARSEEMIVSGSTQLAEHVEARNIHLLNGKFYLCYQTGFINWLEKSNPDALIVEANPRYLSTPFAAKWMHKRAKKVIGWGLGIPFSLKGRGVKGEGQKKFR
;
A
#
# COMPACT_ATOMS: atom_id res chain seq x y z
N MET A 1 18.88 -7.43 -15.14
CA MET A 1 17.65 -7.18 -14.35
C MET A 1 17.01 -5.87 -14.77
N LYS A 2 15.68 -5.75 -14.79
CA LYS A 2 14.99 -4.50 -15.11
C LYS A 2 14.76 -3.70 -13.81
N LEU A 3 15.24 -2.46 -13.75
CA LEU A 3 14.97 -1.52 -12.68
C LEU A 3 13.71 -0.70 -12.99
N PHE A 4 13.00 -0.28 -11.94
CA PHE A 4 11.92 0.70 -12.06
C PHE A 4 12.51 2.11 -12.08
N LYS A 5 12.36 2.80 -13.22
CA LYS A 5 12.84 4.18 -13.44
C LYS A 5 11.88 5.21 -12.84
N GLY A 6 11.68 5.16 -11.53
CA GLY A 6 10.75 6.05 -10.83
C GLY A 6 10.78 5.86 -9.33
N LYS A 7 10.09 6.75 -8.62
CA LYS A 7 9.92 6.66 -7.17
C LYS A 7 8.68 5.82 -6.85
N LEU A 8 8.86 4.80 -6.03
CA LEU A 8 7.77 3.92 -5.61
C LEU A 8 7.23 4.34 -4.24
N ALA A 9 5.92 4.48 -4.13
CA ALA A 9 5.25 4.57 -2.84
C ALA A 9 4.53 3.27 -2.54
N LEU A 10 4.56 2.84 -1.28
CA LEU A 10 3.90 1.64 -0.83
C LEU A 10 3.15 1.91 0.45
N GLN A 11 1.87 1.54 0.51
CA GLN A 11 1.06 1.66 1.71
C GLN A 11 0.62 0.30 2.23
N GLN A 12 0.80 0.10 3.54
CA GLN A 12 0.21 -0.98 4.33
C GLN A 12 -0.46 -0.42 5.58
N ARG A 13 -1.36 -1.20 6.19
CA ARG A 13 -1.85 -0.85 7.52
C ARG A 13 -0.72 -0.94 8.56
N VAL A 14 0.02 -2.03 8.53
CA VAL A 14 1.10 -2.34 9.48
C VAL A 14 2.33 -2.84 8.73
N LEU A 15 3.52 -2.69 9.34
CA LEU A 15 4.79 -3.23 8.84
C LEU A 15 5.26 -4.38 9.72
N PRO A 16 4.95 -5.65 9.38
CA PRO A 16 5.50 -6.80 10.08
C PRO A 16 6.98 -7.00 9.77
N SER A 17 7.76 -7.39 10.78
CA SER A 17 9.21 -7.65 10.64
C SER A 17 9.55 -8.64 9.53
N TYR A 18 8.75 -9.69 9.35
CA TYR A 18 8.96 -10.69 8.30
C TYR A 18 8.78 -10.14 6.87
N ARG A 19 8.13 -8.99 6.67
CA ARG A 19 7.97 -8.35 5.35
C ARG A 19 9.10 -7.38 5.01
N VAL A 20 9.89 -6.97 6.00
CA VAL A 20 10.99 -6.03 5.80
C VAL A 20 11.95 -6.47 4.69
N PRO A 21 12.44 -7.74 4.65
CA PRO A 21 13.39 -8.14 3.61
C PRO A 21 12.82 -8.01 2.19
N PHE A 22 11.52 -8.24 2.03
CA PHE A 22 10.86 -8.07 0.74
C PHE A 22 10.72 -6.60 0.34
N PHE A 23 10.44 -5.69 1.28
CA PHE A 23 10.37 -4.26 0.98
C PHE A 23 11.73 -3.65 0.71
N ASP A 24 12.77 -4.09 1.41
CA ASP A 24 14.14 -3.68 1.11
C ASP A 24 14.58 -4.20 -0.25
N LEU A 25 14.26 -5.45 -0.58
CA LEU A 25 14.50 -5.98 -1.93
C LEU A 25 13.74 -5.17 -2.99
N LEU A 26 12.48 -4.82 -2.75
CA LEU A 26 11.70 -4.01 -3.68
C LEU A 26 12.29 -2.59 -3.85
N ALA A 27 12.72 -1.98 -2.75
CA ALA A 27 13.37 -0.68 -2.74
C ALA A 27 14.69 -0.71 -3.53
N SER A 28 15.46 -1.79 -3.43
CA SER A 28 16.72 -1.96 -4.17
C SER A 28 16.54 -2.03 -5.69
N HIS A 29 15.29 -2.13 -6.18
CA HIS A 29 14.95 -2.16 -7.60
C HIS A 29 14.31 -0.86 -8.11
N CYS A 30 14.21 0.18 -7.26
CA CYS A 30 13.64 1.48 -7.61
C CYS A 30 14.76 2.52 -7.71
N GLU A 31 14.98 3.07 -8.90
CA GLU A 31 16.09 4.01 -9.18
C GLU A 31 15.99 5.30 -8.35
N ASN A 32 14.77 5.81 -8.15
CA ASN A 32 14.52 7.01 -7.33
C ASN A 32 14.07 6.65 -5.91
N GLY A 33 14.38 5.45 -5.45
CA GLY A 33 14.06 4.95 -4.13
C GLY A 33 12.59 4.57 -3.94
N MET A 34 12.29 4.14 -2.72
CA MET A 34 10.97 3.70 -2.29
C MET A 34 10.62 4.29 -0.93
N THR A 35 9.40 4.77 -0.77
CA THR A 35 8.85 5.17 0.53
C THR A 35 7.72 4.24 0.95
N LEU A 36 7.69 3.88 2.23
CA LEU A 36 6.78 2.93 2.83
C LEU A 36 5.94 3.62 3.90
N PHE A 37 4.62 3.63 3.74
CA PHE A 37 3.67 4.21 4.68
C PHE A 37 2.95 3.09 5.44
N ALA A 38 3.29 2.91 6.70
CA ALA A 38 2.74 1.86 7.55
C ALA A 38 2.67 2.30 9.00
N GLY A 39 1.60 1.94 9.70
CA GLY A 39 1.41 2.25 11.11
C GLY A 39 1.70 1.09 12.03
N GLN A 40 1.37 1.26 13.29
CA GLN A 40 1.51 0.20 14.30
C GLN A 40 0.35 -0.79 14.26
N ALA A 41 0.66 -2.04 14.61
CA ALA A 41 -0.34 -3.05 14.94
C ALA A 41 -1.03 -2.69 16.26
N ARG A 42 -2.25 -3.19 16.46
CA ARG A 42 -2.90 -3.13 17.78
C ARG A 42 -2.14 -4.05 18.74
N SER A 43 -2.15 -3.74 20.02
CA SER A 43 -1.53 -4.57 21.06
C SER A 43 -2.09 -6.00 21.11
N GLU A 44 -3.36 -6.17 20.73
CA GLU A 44 -4.06 -7.46 20.64
C GLU A 44 -3.60 -8.29 19.42
N GLU A 45 -2.96 -7.65 18.44
CA GLU A 45 -2.43 -8.30 17.26
C GLU A 45 -1.00 -8.78 17.55
N MET A 46 -0.78 -10.10 17.51
CA MET A 46 0.53 -10.73 17.73
C MET A 46 1.47 -10.50 16.53
N ILE A 47 1.70 -9.24 16.17
CA ILE A 47 2.51 -8.80 15.03
C ILE A 47 3.71 -8.04 15.56
N VAL A 48 4.91 -8.58 15.29
CA VAL A 48 6.17 -7.89 15.58
C VAL A 48 6.40 -6.83 14.50
N SER A 49 6.48 -5.56 14.89
CA SER A 49 6.81 -4.45 13.99
C SER A 49 8.23 -4.57 13.45
N GLY A 50 8.43 -4.21 12.18
CA GLY A 50 9.73 -4.11 11.53
C GLY A 50 10.10 -2.67 11.20
N SER A 51 11.36 -2.47 10.80
CA SER A 51 11.86 -1.22 10.19
C SER A 51 12.69 -1.58 8.97
N THR A 52 12.49 -0.85 7.86
CA THR A 52 13.23 -1.04 6.61
C THR A 52 14.60 -0.37 6.66
N GLN A 53 15.58 -0.93 5.94
CA GLN A 53 16.91 -0.35 5.84
C GLN A 53 17.09 0.47 4.56
N LEU A 54 16.42 0.08 3.47
CA LEU A 54 16.55 0.71 2.15
C LEU A 54 15.33 1.59 1.83
N ALA A 55 14.12 1.16 2.18
CA ALA A 55 12.93 1.98 1.99
C ALA A 55 12.83 3.06 3.08
N GLU A 56 12.41 4.26 2.69
CA GLU A 56 12.06 5.34 3.62
C GLU A 56 10.75 5.01 4.33
N HIS A 57 10.80 4.50 5.56
CA HIS A 57 9.62 4.21 6.36
C HIS A 57 9.06 5.48 7.00
N VAL A 58 7.81 5.79 6.65
CA VAL A 58 7.00 6.85 7.26
C VAL A 58 5.93 6.21 8.12
N GLU A 59 5.97 6.49 9.42
CA GLU A 59 5.00 5.95 10.36
C GLU A 59 3.61 6.57 10.15
N ALA A 60 2.63 5.73 9.86
CA ALA A 60 1.24 6.13 9.72
C ALA A 60 0.51 6.03 11.06
N ARG A 61 -0.40 6.97 11.34
CA ARG A 61 -1.33 6.84 12.48
C ARG A 61 -2.60 6.12 12.03
N ASN A 62 -2.79 4.92 12.56
CA ASN A 62 -3.96 4.08 12.32
C ASN A 62 -5.08 4.45 13.30
N ILE A 63 -6.21 4.92 12.78
CA ILE A 63 -7.46 5.08 13.55
C ILE A 63 -8.33 3.86 13.30
N HIS A 64 -8.66 3.20 14.40
CA HIS A 64 -9.37 1.96 14.44
C HIS A 64 -10.83 2.20 14.81
N LEU A 65 -11.74 1.91 13.89
CA LEU A 65 -13.17 2.11 14.06
C LEU A 65 -13.85 0.74 14.14
N LEU A 66 -14.73 0.56 15.13
CA LEU A 66 -15.46 -0.70 15.37
C LEU A 66 -14.50 -1.90 15.59
N ASN A 67 -15.08 -3.09 15.71
CA ASN A 67 -14.34 -4.33 15.95
C ASN A 67 -14.94 -5.51 15.15
N GLY A 68 -14.19 -6.61 15.05
CA GLY A 68 -14.64 -7.86 14.42
C GLY A 68 -15.06 -7.68 12.96
N LYS A 69 -16.27 -8.15 12.61
CA LYS A 69 -16.79 -8.09 11.23
C LYS A 69 -16.98 -6.67 10.70
N PHE A 70 -17.18 -5.70 11.59
CA PHE A 70 -17.40 -4.30 11.23
C PHE A 70 -16.14 -3.44 11.31
N TYR A 71 -14.98 -4.04 11.56
CA TYR A 71 -13.72 -3.31 11.67
C TYR A 71 -13.43 -2.47 10.41
N LEU A 72 -13.10 -1.21 10.64
CA LEU A 72 -12.59 -0.27 9.65
C LEU A 72 -11.30 0.39 10.16
N CYS A 73 -10.40 0.71 9.24
CA CYS A 73 -9.18 1.45 9.54
C CYS A 73 -9.11 2.71 8.69
N TYR A 74 -8.79 3.83 9.33
CA TYR A 74 -8.51 5.09 8.68
C TYR A 74 -7.07 5.49 8.99
N GLN A 75 -6.22 5.60 7.97
CA GLN A 75 -4.83 6.04 8.14
C GLN A 75 -4.74 7.54 7.87
N THR A 76 -4.44 8.31 8.91
CA THR A 76 -4.34 9.78 8.79
C THR A 76 -3.05 10.17 8.07
N GLY A 77 -3.09 11.25 7.29
CA GLY A 77 -1.89 11.79 6.64
C GLY A 77 -1.49 11.10 5.33
N PHE A 78 -2.27 10.13 4.84
CA PHE A 78 -1.97 9.41 3.60
C PHE A 78 -1.80 10.38 2.41
N ILE A 79 -2.75 11.29 2.18
CA ILE A 79 -2.64 12.26 1.07
C ILE A 79 -1.45 13.20 1.25
N ASN A 80 -1.24 13.73 2.45
CA ASN A 80 -0.11 14.61 2.73
C ASN A 80 1.24 13.91 2.49
N TRP A 81 1.33 12.61 2.82
CA TRP A 81 2.50 11.80 2.51
C TRP A 81 2.69 11.60 1.00
N LEU A 82 1.61 11.35 0.24
CA LEU A 82 1.70 11.26 -1.23
C LEU A 82 2.12 12.59 -1.87
N GLU A 83 1.64 13.72 -1.35
CA GLU A 83 2.03 15.05 -1.80
C GLU A 83 3.52 15.33 -1.57
N LYS A 84 4.02 14.99 -0.37
CA LYS A 84 5.45 15.14 -0.03
C LYS A 84 6.35 14.21 -0.81
N SER A 85 5.93 12.95 -0.98
CA SER A 85 6.74 11.92 -1.63
C SER A 85 6.70 12.00 -3.16
N ASN A 86 5.60 12.48 -3.74
CA ASN A 86 5.33 12.61 -5.17
C ASN A 86 5.75 11.37 -6.00
N PRO A 87 5.17 10.19 -5.73
CA PRO A 87 5.60 8.94 -6.35
C PRO A 87 5.13 8.80 -7.80
N ASP A 88 5.85 7.98 -8.58
CA ASP A 88 5.48 7.62 -9.95
C ASP A 88 4.48 6.46 -10.01
N ALA A 89 4.57 5.56 -9.04
CA ALA A 89 3.66 4.46 -8.83
C ALA A 89 3.34 4.31 -7.34
N LEU A 90 2.10 3.93 -7.04
CA LEU A 90 1.64 3.61 -5.69
C LEU A 90 1.17 2.15 -5.62
N ILE A 91 1.72 1.40 -4.67
CA ILE A 91 1.19 0.08 -4.28
C ILE A 91 0.36 0.26 -3.00
N VAL A 92 -0.86 -0.23 -2.97
CA VAL A 92 -1.75 -0.15 -1.80
C VAL A 92 -2.25 -1.52 -1.37
N GLU A 93 -2.33 -1.75 -0.06
CA GLU A 93 -3.09 -2.87 0.50
C GLU A 93 -4.56 -2.78 0.08
N ALA A 94 -4.97 -3.70 -0.80
CA ALA A 94 -6.28 -3.71 -1.44
C ALA A 94 -7.34 -4.30 -0.50
N ASN A 95 -7.56 -3.64 0.63
CA ASN A 95 -8.51 -4.04 1.65
C ASN A 95 -9.64 -3.00 1.76
N PRO A 96 -10.91 -3.37 1.47
CA PRO A 96 -12.03 -2.42 1.51
C PRO A 96 -12.29 -1.87 2.91
N ARG A 97 -11.73 -2.47 3.96
CA ARG A 97 -11.80 -1.94 5.34
C ARG A 97 -10.94 -0.70 5.54
N TYR A 98 -10.08 -0.34 4.58
CA TYR A 98 -9.20 0.82 4.67
C TYR A 98 -9.80 2.01 3.93
N LEU A 99 -10.33 2.94 4.71
CA LEU A 99 -11.20 4.01 4.21
C LEU A 99 -10.44 5.06 3.39
N SER A 100 -9.14 5.20 3.62
CA SER A 100 -8.28 6.19 2.95
C SER A 100 -7.83 5.75 1.55
N THR A 101 -7.82 4.44 1.25
CA THR A 101 -7.25 3.88 0.00
C THR A 101 -7.95 4.37 -1.28
N PRO A 102 -9.30 4.43 -1.38
CA PRO A 102 -9.95 4.93 -2.59
C PRO A 102 -9.64 6.41 -2.88
N PHE A 103 -9.43 7.23 -1.84
CA PHE A 103 -9.07 8.64 -2.00
C PHE A 103 -7.64 8.79 -2.51
N ALA A 104 -6.70 8.00 -1.97
CA ALA A 104 -5.31 7.94 -2.44
C ALA A 104 -5.23 7.49 -3.91
N ALA A 105 -5.96 6.44 -4.29
CA ALA A 105 -6.00 5.98 -5.67
C ALA A 105 -6.57 7.05 -6.63
N LYS A 106 -7.67 7.72 -6.25
CA LYS A 106 -8.21 8.85 -7.02
C LYS A 106 -7.21 10.00 -7.13
N TRP A 107 -6.49 10.32 -6.06
CA TRP A 107 -5.47 11.37 -6.03
C TRP A 107 -4.33 11.08 -7.01
N MET A 108 -3.86 9.82 -7.07
CA MET A 108 -2.84 9.35 -8.03
C MET A 108 -3.35 9.41 -9.48
N HIS A 109 -4.56 8.90 -9.72
CA HIS A 109 -5.15 8.88 -11.07
C HIS A 109 -5.40 10.28 -11.64
N LYS A 110 -5.82 11.24 -10.80
CA LYS A 110 -5.94 12.66 -11.20
C LYS A 110 -4.63 13.27 -11.70
N ARG A 111 -3.49 12.67 -11.35
CA ARG A 111 -2.13 13.08 -11.75
C ARG A 111 -1.51 12.13 -12.78
N ALA A 112 -2.32 11.27 -13.40
CA ALA A 112 -1.89 10.26 -14.36
C ALA A 112 -0.82 9.28 -13.82
N LYS A 113 -0.71 9.11 -12.50
CA LYS A 113 0.23 8.18 -11.87
C LYS A 113 -0.37 6.77 -11.74
N LYS A 114 0.48 5.75 -11.66
CA LYS A 114 0.06 4.34 -11.62
C LYS A 114 -0.33 3.92 -10.21
N VAL A 115 -1.33 3.05 -10.08
CA VAL A 115 -1.77 2.47 -8.81
C VAL A 115 -1.92 0.96 -8.96
N ILE A 116 -1.36 0.20 -8.03
CA ILE A 116 -1.45 -1.27 -7.97
C ILE A 116 -2.06 -1.63 -6.62
N GLY A 117 -3.19 -2.33 -6.64
CA GLY A 117 -3.73 -2.97 -5.44
C GLY A 117 -3.05 -4.33 -5.25
N TRP A 118 -2.48 -4.59 -4.08
CA TRP A 118 -1.93 -5.89 -3.72
C TRP A 118 -2.70 -6.54 -2.57
N GLY A 119 -2.73 -7.86 -2.52
CA GLY A 119 -3.46 -8.60 -1.48
C GLY A 119 -4.00 -9.93 -1.99
N LEU A 120 -4.55 -10.71 -1.07
CA LEU A 120 -5.15 -12.01 -1.36
C LEU A 120 -6.50 -11.79 -2.05
N GLY A 121 -6.49 -11.83 -3.39
CA GLY A 121 -7.63 -12.03 -4.29
C GLY A 121 -8.97 -11.44 -3.83
N ILE A 122 -9.27 -10.21 -4.25
CA ILE A 122 -10.64 -9.71 -4.13
C ILE A 122 -11.50 -10.52 -5.11
N PRO A 123 -12.65 -11.09 -4.70
CA PRO A 123 -13.57 -11.72 -5.64
C PRO A 123 -13.98 -10.69 -6.69
N PHE A 124 -13.93 -11.09 -7.96
CA PHE A 124 -14.12 -10.27 -9.17
C PHE A 124 -15.44 -9.45 -9.22
N SER A 125 -16.34 -9.65 -8.25
CA SER A 125 -17.66 -9.04 -8.19
C SER A 125 -17.66 -7.58 -7.72
N LEU A 126 -16.56 -7.05 -7.18
CA LEU A 126 -16.47 -5.61 -6.85
C LEU A 126 -15.96 -4.84 -8.07
N LYS A 127 -16.82 -4.69 -9.09
CA LYS A 127 -16.58 -3.81 -10.23
C LYS A 127 -16.71 -2.34 -9.81
N GLY A 128 -15.79 -1.88 -8.97
CA GLY A 128 -15.52 -0.46 -8.75
C GLY A 128 -14.87 0.11 -9.99
N ARG A 129 -15.45 1.17 -10.57
CA ARG A 129 -14.89 1.91 -11.70
C ARG A 129 -13.45 2.35 -11.37
N GLY A 130 -12.43 1.71 -11.96
CA GLY A 130 -11.08 2.26 -11.96
C GLY A 130 -9.88 1.33 -11.92
N VAL A 131 -10.03 0.00 -11.86
CA VAL A 131 -8.88 -0.92 -11.99
C VAL A 131 -9.16 -1.92 -13.11
N LYS A 132 -8.59 -1.69 -14.30
CA LYS A 132 -8.51 -2.72 -15.33
C LYS A 132 -7.41 -3.70 -14.91
N GLY A 133 -7.81 -4.85 -14.37
CA GLY A 133 -6.94 -6.01 -14.31
C GLY A 133 -6.81 -6.60 -15.71
N GLU A 134 -5.68 -6.36 -16.37
CA GLU A 134 -5.31 -7.12 -17.56
C GLU A 134 -4.56 -8.38 -17.13
N GLY A 135 -5.06 -9.51 -17.62
CA GLY A 135 -4.24 -10.70 -17.86
C GLY A 135 -4.29 -11.77 -16.78
N GLN A 136 -5.25 -12.69 -16.89
CA GLN A 136 -4.94 -14.12 -16.76
C GLN A 136 -5.75 -14.91 -17.80
N LYS A 137 -5.07 -15.38 -18.85
CA LYS A 137 -5.57 -16.46 -19.71
C LYS A 137 -5.71 -17.70 -18.83
N LYS A 138 -6.92 -18.25 -18.78
CA LYS A 138 -7.20 -19.56 -18.20
C LYS A 138 -6.35 -20.61 -18.92
N PHE A 139 -5.42 -21.23 -18.21
CA PHE A 139 -4.99 -22.57 -18.59
C PHE A 139 -6.01 -23.54 -17.99
N ARG A 140 -6.61 -24.33 -18.88
CA ARG A 140 -7.32 -25.56 -18.57
C ARG A 140 -6.30 -26.65 -18.27
#